data_AF-A0A9D4Y9J1-F1
#
_entry.id   AF-A0A9D4Y9J1-F1
#
_cell.length_a   1.000
_cell.length_b   1.000
_cell.length_c   1.000
_cell.angle_alpha   90.00
_cell.angle_beta   90.00
_cell.angle_gamma   90.00
#
_symmetry.space_group_name_H-M   'P 1'
#
loop_
_entity.id
_entity.type
_entity.pdbx_description
1 polymer ?
#
loop_
_entity_poly.entity_id
_entity_poly.type
_entity_poly.pdbx_seq_one_letter_code
_entity_poly.pdbx_strand_id
1 'polypeptide(L)'
;MNFDEFIYPKGDPDAVSINKKDVDLLHPERYINDTIIDFYILYLKNKIQEKEKARFHFFNSFFFRKLVDMDKISPKVCDGKSAFLRVRKWTRKVKLFEKDYIFIPVNFNLHWSLIVICHPGEVVNTIDEELDKSLKMPCILHMDSVMGCHNNLKDIVQSYLWEEWKERNKDTCGEDLSSRFLNMPFFPIAVPQQKNSYDCGIFLLHYLELFLAEAPFNFNPLKLNLDWFPPEEAYHKRTLIRELIFELVKNHASHEAASTMVFNEHFEQEATTPYCHQEIKISPQTSCSSHDSNDLEMPNIMFLDNKNWYQGTPSLQFYQDSNVVDDKAIDDDVQIIDNLKVERPAKKMRL
;
A
#
# COMPACT_ATOMS: atom_id res chain seq x y z
N MET A 1 1.86 15.22 25.94
CA MET A 1 3.28 15.20 25.56
C MET A 1 3.57 16.44 24.73
N ASN A 2 4.69 17.12 24.93
CA ASN A 2 5.05 18.30 24.14
C ASN A 2 6.26 17.94 23.27
N PHE A 3 6.08 17.93 21.96
CA PHE A 3 7.15 17.84 20.98
C PHE A 3 6.86 18.88 19.90
N ASP A 4 7.89 19.54 19.40
CA ASP A 4 7.73 20.59 18.39
C ASP A 4 7.61 19.98 16.99
N GLU A 5 8.48 19.02 16.69
CA GLU A 5 8.55 18.32 15.41
C GLU A 5 9.06 16.89 15.62
N PHE A 6 8.48 15.94 14.88
CA PHE A 6 8.90 14.54 14.87
C PHE A 6 9.01 14.06 13.43
N ILE A 7 10.17 13.52 13.06
CA ILE A 7 10.46 13.07 11.69
C ILE A 7 10.46 11.54 11.66
N TYR A 8 9.65 10.95 10.79
CA TYR A 8 9.55 9.50 10.65
C TYR A 8 9.60 9.01 9.19
N PRO A 9 10.44 8.00 8.87
CA PRO A 9 11.59 7.54 9.64
C PRO A 9 12.71 8.58 9.57
N LYS A 10 13.47 8.74 10.66
CA LYS A 10 14.62 9.63 10.65
C LYS A 10 15.67 9.17 9.62
N GLY A 11 16.10 10.08 8.75
CA GLY A 11 17.13 9.83 7.74
C GLY A 11 16.61 9.20 6.43
N ASP A 12 15.31 8.90 6.33
CA ASP A 12 14.71 8.42 5.08
C ASP A 12 14.49 9.60 4.11
N PRO A 13 14.81 9.49 2.82
CA PRO A 13 14.52 10.54 1.84
C PRO A 13 13.02 10.85 1.68
N ASP A 14 12.16 9.88 1.99
CA ASP A 14 10.70 10.00 1.98
C ASP A 14 10.13 10.28 3.40
N ALA A 15 10.97 10.69 4.35
CA ALA A 15 10.56 10.94 5.73
C ALA A 15 9.47 12.02 5.83
N VAL A 16 8.54 11.79 6.74
CA VAL A 16 7.43 12.70 7.03
C VAL A 16 7.71 13.44 8.33
N SER A 17 7.63 14.77 8.29
CA SER A 17 7.65 15.62 9.48
C SER A 17 6.24 15.79 10.01
N ILE A 18 6.06 15.48 11.29
CA ILE A 18 4.80 15.54 12.02
C ILE A 18 4.96 16.55 13.13
N ASN A 19 4.06 17.52 13.21
CA ASN A 19 3.99 18.47 14.31
C ASN A 19 2.71 18.28 15.13
N LYS A 20 2.61 19.01 16.23
CA LYS A 20 1.45 18.95 17.13
C LYS A 20 0.11 19.24 16.43
N LYS A 21 0.08 20.16 15.46
CA LYS A 21 -1.16 20.51 14.74
C LYS A 21 -1.65 19.35 13.88
N ASP A 22 -0.75 18.55 13.31
CA ASP A 22 -1.11 17.34 12.57
C ASP A 22 -1.75 16.31 13.51
N VAL A 23 -1.15 16.08 14.68
CA VAL A 23 -1.68 15.16 15.70
C VAL A 23 -3.04 15.64 16.23
N ASP A 24 -3.23 16.95 16.37
CA ASP A 24 -4.50 17.52 16.79
C ASP A 24 -5.65 17.22 15.81
N LEU A 25 -5.37 16.88 14.55
CA LEU A 25 -6.39 16.44 13.57
C LEU A 25 -6.90 15.01 13.82
N LEU A 26 -6.23 14.22 14.66
CA LEU A 26 -6.67 12.89 15.07
C LEU A 26 -7.73 12.92 16.18
N HIS A 27 -8.07 14.09 16.72
CA HIS A 27 -9.25 14.23 17.57
C HIS A 27 -10.55 13.93 16.79
N PRO A 28 -11.63 13.50 17.45
CA PRO A 28 -12.93 13.31 16.81
C PRO A 28 -13.40 14.54 16.02
N GLU A 29 -14.20 14.30 14.98
CA GLU A 29 -14.86 15.36 14.18
C GLU A 29 -13.91 16.27 13.38
N ARG A 30 -12.70 15.79 13.08
CA ARG A 30 -11.70 16.54 12.30
C ARG A 30 -11.22 15.77 11.08
N TYR A 31 -11.05 16.46 9.97
CA TYR A 31 -10.41 15.90 8.78
C TYR A 31 -8.91 15.72 9.03
N ILE A 32 -8.39 14.52 8.78
CA ILE A 32 -6.95 14.31 8.75
C ILE A 32 -6.34 14.85 7.44
N ASN A 33 -5.09 15.30 7.53
CA ASN A 33 -4.36 15.86 6.40
C ASN A 33 -3.42 14.84 5.74
N ASP A 34 -2.75 15.29 4.68
CA ASP A 34 -1.71 14.57 3.95
C ASP A 34 -0.59 14.06 4.88
N THR A 35 -0.13 14.87 5.84
CA THR A 35 0.91 14.46 6.81
C THR A 35 0.55 13.16 7.53
N ILE A 36 -0.67 13.07 8.08
CA ILE A 36 -1.13 11.88 8.81
C ILE A 36 -1.30 10.68 7.88
N ILE A 37 -1.83 10.90 6.67
CA ILE A 37 -2.00 9.85 5.66
C ILE A 37 -0.63 9.27 5.27
N ASP A 38 0.30 10.13 4.86
CA ASP A 38 1.61 9.73 4.36
C ASP A 38 2.47 9.10 5.48
N PHE A 39 2.39 9.64 6.70
CA PHE A 39 3.02 9.02 7.87
C PHE A 39 2.56 7.58 8.09
N TYR A 40 1.25 7.34 8.14
CA TYR A 40 0.75 6.01 8.50
C TYR A 40 1.01 5.00 7.37
N ILE A 41 0.92 5.42 6.11
CA ILE A 41 1.32 4.59 4.96
C ILE A 41 2.80 4.21 5.08
N LEU A 42 3.68 5.16 5.40
CA LEU A 42 5.10 4.92 5.55
C LEU A 42 5.40 4.01 6.74
N TYR A 43 4.66 4.15 7.84
CA TYR A 43 4.70 3.24 8.99
C TYR A 43 4.32 1.81 8.59
N LEU A 44 3.23 1.62 7.85
CA LEU A 44 2.83 0.30 7.35
C LEU A 44 3.88 -0.28 6.38
N LYS A 45 4.39 0.53 5.45
CA LYS A 45 5.47 0.14 4.52
C LYS A 45 6.71 -0.38 5.25
N ASN A 46 7.09 0.24 6.36
CA ASN A 46 8.27 -0.15 7.14
C ASN A 46 8.08 -1.45 7.93
N LYS A 47 6.83 -1.88 8.16
CA LYS A 47 6.52 -3.18 8.78
C LYS A 47 6.57 -4.34 7.81
N ILE A 48 6.53 -4.09 6.50
CA ILE A 48 6.60 -5.14 5.49
C ILE A 48 7.99 -5.79 5.54
N GLN A 49 8.04 -7.12 5.51
CA GLN A 49 9.30 -7.87 5.50
C GLN A 49 10.14 -7.48 4.28
N GLU A 50 11.45 -7.34 4.43
CA GLU A 50 12.33 -6.83 3.37
C GLU A 50 12.18 -7.61 2.05
N LYS A 51 12.07 -8.94 2.14
CA LYS A 51 11.85 -9.83 0.97
C LYS A 51 10.54 -9.57 0.23
N GLU A 52 9.53 -8.99 0.89
CA GLU A 52 8.21 -8.73 0.31
C GLU A 52 8.06 -7.29 -0.19
N LYS A 53 8.86 -6.34 0.31
CA LYS A 53 8.80 -4.92 -0.09
C LYS A 53 8.88 -4.72 -1.61
N ALA A 54 9.61 -5.59 -2.32
CA ALA A 54 9.73 -5.54 -3.77
C ALA A 54 8.38 -5.68 -4.50
N ARG A 55 7.39 -6.36 -3.90
CA ARG A 55 6.05 -6.60 -4.47
C ARG A 55 5.17 -5.35 -4.47
N PHE A 56 5.49 -4.35 -3.65
CA PHE A 56 4.63 -3.21 -3.39
C PHE A 56 5.24 -1.91 -3.91
N HIS A 57 4.37 -0.96 -4.27
CA HIS A 57 4.71 0.44 -4.42
C HIS A 57 3.64 1.30 -3.76
N PHE A 58 4.07 2.35 -3.07
CA PHE A 58 3.20 3.29 -2.38
C PHE A 58 3.49 4.67 -2.94
N PHE A 59 2.48 5.28 -3.55
CA PHE A 59 2.53 6.71 -3.83
C PHE A 59 2.13 7.48 -2.58
N ASN A 60 2.74 8.65 -2.38
CA ASN A 60 2.26 9.59 -1.37
C ASN A 60 0.99 10.31 -1.88
N SER A 61 0.35 11.01 -0.97
CA SER A 61 -0.90 11.75 -1.20
C SER A 61 -0.83 12.83 -2.29
N PHE A 62 0.36 13.30 -2.64
CA PHE A 62 0.56 14.34 -3.64
C PHE A 62 0.55 13.81 -5.08
N PHE A 63 0.80 12.51 -5.28
CA PHE A 63 0.86 11.91 -6.62
C PHE A 63 -0.42 12.14 -7.40
N PHE A 64 -1.57 11.74 -6.84
CA PHE A 64 -2.85 11.84 -7.54
C PHE A 64 -3.22 13.30 -7.78
N ARG A 65 -3.02 14.18 -6.78
CA ARG A 65 -3.25 15.62 -6.92
C ARG A 65 -2.46 16.22 -8.08
N LYS A 66 -1.20 15.81 -8.23
CA LYS A 66 -0.33 16.26 -9.33
C LYS A 66 -0.74 15.65 -10.67
N LEU A 67 -1.17 14.39 -10.66
CA LEU A 67 -1.64 13.67 -11.84
C LEU A 67 -2.86 14.37 -12.45
N VAL A 68 -3.81 14.87 -11.67
CA VAL A 68 -5.05 15.47 -12.19
C VAL A 68 -5.01 17.01 -12.29
N ASP A 69 -3.92 17.65 -11.88
CA ASP A 69 -3.73 19.11 -11.91
C ASP A 69 -4.84 19.88 -11.16
N MET A 70 -5.20 19.43 -9.95
CA MET A 70 -6.27 20.04 -9.13
C MET A 70 -6.12 21.56 -8.90
N ASP A 71 -4.91 22.09 -9.06
CA ASP A 71 -4.60 23.51 -8.89
C ASP A 71 -5.12 24.39 -10.05
N LYS A 72 -5.66 23.79 -11.14
CA LYS A 72 -6.25 24.52 -12.26
C LYS A 72 -7.78 24.35 -12.32
N ILE A 73 -8.46 25.49 -12.27
CA ILE A 73 -9.93 25.67 -12.17
C ILE A 73 -10.75 25.12 -13.37
N SER A 74 -10.12 24.56 -14.42
CA SER A 74 -10.86 24.01 -15.56
C SER A 74 -10.61 22.50 -15.72
N PRO A 75 -11.62 21.63 -15.51
CA PRO A 75 -11.56 20.23 -15.86
C PRO A 75 -11.76 20.11 -17.37
N LYS A 76 -10.82 20.61 -18.17
CA LYS A 76 -10.72 20.19 -19.56
C LYS A 76 -10.38 18.70 -19.53
N VAL A 77 -11.03 17.91 -20.39
CA VAL A 77 -10.71 16.49 -20.66
C VAL A 77 -9.19 16.37 -20.68
N CYS A 78 -8.64 15.84 -19.59
CA CYS A 78 -7.20 15.82 -19.43
C CYS A 78 -6.70 14.74 -20.37
N ASP A 79 -6.03 15.16 -21.45
CA ASP A 79 -5.24 14.24 -22.26
C ASP A 79 -4.31 13.44 -21.33
N GLY A 80 -4.41 12.11 -21.38
CA GLY A 80 -3.69 11.20 -20.49
C GLY A 80 -2.18 11.42 -20.54
N LYS A 81 -1.64 11.75 -21.73
CA LYS A 81 -0.23 12.07 -21.91
C LYS A 81 0.18 13.31 -21.13
N SER A 82 -0.61 14.38 -21.22
CA SER A 82 -0.39 15.60 -20.45
C SER A 82 -0.47 15.36 -18.94
N ALA A 83 -1.37 14.46 -18.48
CA ALA A 83 -1.43 14.01 -17.08
C ALA A 83 -0.15 13.32 -16.65
N PHE A 84 0.25 12.30 -17.39
CA PHE A 84 1.46 11.53 -17.15
C PHE A 84 2.71 12.42 -17.11
N LEU A 85 2.86 13.37 -18.04
CA LEU A 85 4.03 14.25 -18.08
C LEU A 85 4.26 15.04 -16.78
N ARG A 86 3.20 15.35 -16.02
CA ARG A 86 3.32 16.03 -14.70
C ARG A 86 3.96 15.14 -13.64
N VAL A 87 3.77 13.83 -13.73
CA VAL A 87 4.25 12.85 -12.75
C VAL A 87 5.34 11.91 -13.30
N ARG A 88 5.74 12.04 -14.58
CA ARG A 88 6.72 11.18 -15.28
C ARG A 88 8.02 10.89 -14.53
N LYS A 89 8.48 11.85 -13.72
CA LYS A 89 9.73 11.71 -12.93
C LYS A 89 9.58 10.86 -11.68
N TRP A 90 8.36 10.72 -11.15
CA TRP A 90 8.07 10.02 -9.88
C TRP A 90 8.46 8.54 -9.95
N THR A 91 8.26 7.93 -11.10
CA THR A 91 8.53 6.51 -11.37
C THR A 91 9.83 6.28 -12.13
N ARG A 92 10.71 7.30 -12.25
CA ARG A 92 11.95 7.19 -13.04
C ARG A 92 12.86 6.02 -12.62
N LYS A 93 12.85 5.68 -11.32
CA LYS A 93 13.63 4.58 -10.74
C LYS A 93 12.74 3.45 -10.22
N VAL A 94 11.46 3.44 -10.57
CA VAL A 94 10.48 2.47 -10.08
C VAL A 94 9.96 1.67 -11.26
N LYS A 95 10.11 0.36 -11.20
CA LYS A 95 9.53 -0.55 -12.18
C LYS A 95 8.12 -0.94 -11.73
N LEU A 96 7.13 -0.12 -12.09
CA LEU A 96 5.75 -0.31 -11.63
C LEU A 96 5.13 -1.64 -12.08
N PHE A 97 5.44 -2.09 -13.29
CA PHE A 97 4.88 -3.31 -13.85
C PHE A 97 5.52 -4.60 -13.32
N GLU A 98 6.59 -4.49 -12.52
CA GLU A 98 7.14 -5.62 -11.76
C GLU A 98 6.50 -5.75 -10.36
N LYS A 99 5.58 -4.83 -10.00
CA LYS A 99 4.87 -4.86 -8.71
C LYS A 99 3.65 -5.75 -8.78
N ASP A 100 3.34 -6.40 -7.66
CA ASP A 100 2.05 -7.03 -7.46
C ASP A 100 0.99 -5.99 -7.11
N TYR A 101 1.35 -4.97 -6.32
CA TYR A 101 0.39 -3.96 -5.87
C TYR A 101 0.96 -2.55 -5.87
N ILE A 102 0.15 -1.60 -6.34
CA ILE A 102 0.45 -0.17 -6.27
C ILE A 102 -0.69 0.53 -5.53
N PHE A 103 -0.36 1.23 -4.45
CA PHE A 103 -1.32 1.97 -3.64
C PHE A 103 -1.26 3.46 -3.95
N ILE A 104 -2.42 4.06 -4.18
CA ILE A 104 -2.57 5.49 -4.46
C ILE A 104 -3.64 6.07 -3.52
N PRO A 105 -3.25 6.86 -2.52
CA PRO A 105 -4.18 7.70 -1.78
C PRO A 105 -4.74 8.77 -2.73
N VAL A 106 -6.06 8.88 -2.80
CA VAL A 106 -6.76 9.85 -3.62
C VAL A 106 -7.41 10.88 -2.70
N ASN A 107 -7.03 12.14 -2.86
CA ASN A 107 -7.77 13.27 -2.30
C ASN A 107 -8.43 14.06 -3.42
N PHE A 108 -9.75 14.12 -3.40
CA PHE A 108 -10.53 14.92 -4.33
C PHE A 108 -11.58 15.70 -3.53
N ASN A 109 -11.56 17.03 -3.61
CA ASN A 109 -12.49 17.91 -2.89
C ASN A 109 -12.61 17.61 -1.39
N LEU A 110 -11.48 17.44 -0.69
CA LEU A 110 -11.40 17.11 0.75
C LEU A 110 -11.90 15.70 1.11
N HIS A 111 -12.15 14.86 0.13
CA HIS A 111 -12.57 13.48 0.33
C HIS A 111 -11.45 12.50 -0.02
N TRP A 112 -11.11 11.65 0.94
CA TRP A 112 -10.08 10.63 0.82
C TRP A 112 -10.67 9.29 0.38
N SER A 113 -10.04 8.63 -0.60
CA SER A 113 -10.32 7.24 -0.97
C SER A 113 -9.03 6.52 -1.38
N LEU A 114 -9.07 5.20 -1.49
CA LEU A 114 -7.91 4.38 -1.86
C LEU A 114 -8.08 3.79 -3.26
N ILE A 115 -7.05 3.90 -4.09
CA ILE A 115 -6.90 3.08 -5.29
C ILE A 115 -5.81 2.03 -5.04
N VAL A 116 -6.11 0.79 -5.40
CA VAL A 116 -5.15 -0.32 -5.41
C VAL A 116 -5.07 -0.88 -6.83
N ILE A 117 -3.91 -0.81 -7.45
CA ILE A 117 -3.66 -1.43 -8.76
C ILE A 117 -3.03 -2.79 -8.51
N CYS A 118 -3.72 -3.86 -8.89
CA CYS A 118 -3.31 -5.24 -8.71
C CYS A 118 -2.71 -5.79 -10.00
N HIS A 119 -1.57 -6.44 -9.87
CA HIS A 119 -0.82 -7.14 -10.91
C HIS A 119 -0.73 -6.39 -12.26
N PRO A 120 -0.32 -5.10 -12.28
CA PRO A 120 -0.30 -4.27 -13.48
C PRO A 120 0.54 -4.85 -14.63
N GLY A 121 1.57 -5.65 -14.35
CA GLY A 121 2.38 -6.30 -15.39
C GLY A 121 1.64 -7.38 -16.17
N GLU A 122 0.63 -8.02 -15.58
CA GLU A 122 -0.12 -9.11 -16.21
C GLU A 122 -1.00 -8.62 -17.36
N VAL A 123 -1.30 -7.32 -17.45
CA VAL A 123 -2.05 -6.71 -18.56
C VAL A 123 -1.45 -7.07 -19.92
N VAL A 124 -0.13 -7.26 -19.97
CA VAL A 124 0.62 -7.51 -21.21
C VAL A 124 0.59 -8.98 -21.59
N ASN A 125 0.56 -9.88 -20.60
CA ASN A 125 0.57 -11.33 -20.80
C ASN A 125 -0.84 -11.92 -20.97
N THR A 126 -1.86 -11.23 -20.47
CA THR A 126 -3.24 -11.72 -20.48
C THR A 126 -3.80 -11.72 -21.90
N ILE A 127 -4.18 -12.90 -22.40
CA ILE A 127 -5.03 -13.06 -23.59
C ILE A 127 -6.49 -13.15 -23.09
N ASP A 128 -7.42 -12.46 -23.76
CA ASP A 128 -8.82 -12.31 -23.31
C ASP A 128 -9.54 -13.63 -22.97
N GLU A 129 -9.12 -14.75 -23.57
CA GLU A 129 -9.70 -16.09 -23.37
C GLU A 129 -9.23 -16.80 -22.07
N GLU A 130 -8.23 -16.25 -21.36
CA GLU A 130 -7.62 -16.88 -20.18
C GLU A 130 -7.79 -16.09 -18.88
N LEU A 131 -8.48 -14.94 -18.90
CA LEU A 131 -8.67 -14.09 -17.71
C LEU A 131 -9.38 -14.82 -16.57
N ASP A 132 -10.38 -15.64 -16.89
CA ASP A 132 -11.13 -16.45 -15.91
C ASP A 132 -10.31 -17.63 -15.35
N LYS A 133 -9.18 -17.97 -15.97
CA LYS A 133 -8.28 -19.06 -15.53
C LYS A 133 -7.01 -18.55 -14.85
N SER A 134 -6.67 -17.27 -15.01
CA SER A 134 -5.49 -16.68 -14.38
C SER A 134 -5.68 -16.53 -12.88
N LEU A 135 -4.67 -16.98 -12.12
CA LEU A 135 -4.61 -16.79 -10.67
C LEU A 135 -4.23 -15.36 -10.28
N LYS A 136 -3.68 -14.57 -11.21
CA LYS A 136 -3.31 -13.16 -11.02
C LYS A 136 -4.07 -12.30 -12.02
N MET A 137 -5.05 -11.55 -11.52
CA MET A 137 -5.87 -10.71 -12.39
C MET A 137 -5.40 -9.26 -12.37
N PRO A 138 -4.98 -8.68 -13.51
CA PRO A 138 -4.71 -7.26 -13.59
C PRO A 138 -6.02 -6.48 -13.38
N CYS A 139 -6.11 -5.69 -12.32
CA CYS A 139 -7.30 -4.88 -12.04
C CYS A 139 -6.99 -3.65 -11.20
N ILE A 140 -7.93 -2.70 -11.20
CA ILE A 140 -7.89 -1.47 -10.39
C ILE A 140 -9.05 -1.53 -9.41
N LEU A 141 -8.75 -1.54 -8.12
CA LEU A 141 -9.74 -1.47 -7.06
C LEU A 141 -9.87 -0.02 -6.59
N HIS A 142 -11.10 0.43 -6.37
CA HIS A 142 -11.38 1.70 -5.74
C HIS A 142 -12.20 1.47 -4.48
N MET A 143 -11.63 1.83 -3.34
CA MET A 143 -12.24 1.67 -2.02
C MET A 143 -12.59 3.05 -1.50
N ASP A 144 -13.88 3.30 -1.35
CA ASP A 144 -14.44 4.59 -1.02
C ASP A 144 -15.48 4.42 0.10
N SER A 145 -15.25 5.07 1.23
CA SER A 145 -16.14 5.06 2.39
C SER A 145 -17.38 5.95 2.22
N VAL A 146 -17.44 6.73 1.13
CA VAL A 146 -18.59 7.56 0.71
C VAL A 146 -18.81 7.39 -0.79
N MET A 147 -19.57 6.36 -1.18
CA MET A 147 -19.82 6.05 -2.59
C MET A 147 -20.31 7.26 -3.43
N GLY A 148 -19.79 7.38 -4.66
CA GLY A 148 -20.27 8.31 -5.68
C GLY A 148 -19.58 9.68 -5.71
N CYS A 149 -18.52 9.90 -4.93
CA CYS A 149 -17.84 11.20 -4.87
C CYS A 149 -16.84 11.44 -6.02
N HIS A 150 -16.39 10.39 -6.72
CA HIS A 150 -15.29 10.50 -7.69
C HIS A 150 -15.68 10.03 -9.10
N ASN A 151 -16.07 10.96 -9.95
CA ASN A 151 -16.28 10.69 -11.37
C ASN A 151 -14.93 10.64 -12.12
N ASN A 152 -14.82 9.79 -13.14
CA ASN A 152 -13.68 9.70 -14.07
C ASN A 152 -12.34 9.17 -13.49
N LEU A 153 -12.30 8.63 -12.26
CA LEU A 153 -11.07 8.01 -11.72
C LEU A 153 -10.54 6.88 -12.61
N LYS A 154 -11.46 6.06 -13.13
CA LYS A 154 -11.18 4.95 -14.03
C LYS A 154 -10.31 5.41 -15.21
N ASP A 155 -10.80 6.38 -15.98
CA ASP A 155 -10.14 6.84 -17.20
C ASP A 155 -8.77 7.46 -16.90
N ILE A 156 -8.65 8.19 -15.79
CA ILE A 156 -7.40 8.83 -15.35
C ILE A 156 -6.34 7.77 -15.03
N VAL A 157 -6.67 6.77 -14.23
CA VAL A 157 -5.70 5.75 -13.80
C VAL A 157 -5.34 4.82 -14.95
N GLN A 158 -6.30 4.38 -15.75
CA GLN A 158 -6.04 3.56 -16.93
C GLN A 158 -5.16 4.30 -17.95
N SER A 159 -5.45 5.58 -18.22
CA SER A 159 -4.62 6.41 -19.09
C SER A 159 -3.22 6.61 -18.53
N TYR A 160 -3.08 6.84 -17.22
CA TYR A 160 -1.77 6.94 -16.57
C TYR A 160 -0.94 5.66 -16.76
N LEU A 161 -1.53 4.49 -16.52
CA LEU A 161 -0.85 3.20 -16.71
C LEU A 161 -0.42 2.99 -18.16
N TRP A 162 -1.26 3.35 -19.12
CA TRP A 162 -0.92 3.26 -20.53
C TRP A 162 0.27 4.16 -20.92
N GLU A 163 0.25 5.42 -20.49
CA GLU A 163 1.34 6.36 -20.77
C GLU A 163 2.64 5.96 -20.07
N GLU A 164 2.55 5.45 -18.84
CA GLU A 164 3.70 4.89 -18.13
C GLU A 164 4.27 3.66 -18.87
N TRP A 165 3.42 2.73 -19.32
CA TRP A 165 3.86 1.56 -20.08
C TRP A 165 4.62 1.98 -21.35
N LYS A 166 4.05 2.90 -22.12
CA LYS A 166 4.68 3.45 -23.34
C LYS A 166 6.03 4.09 -23.07
N GLU A 167 6.16 4.87 -21.99
CA GLU A 167 7.43 5.51 -21.65
C GLU A 167 8.51 4.50 -21.30
N ARG A 168 8.15 3.43 -20.58
CA ARG A 168 9.12 2.43 -20.10
C ARG A 168 9.42 1.35 -21.14
N ASN A 169 8.52 1.09 -22.08
CA ASN A 169 8.60 0.01 -23.07
C ASN A 169 8.42 0.53 -24.50
N LYS A 170 9.32 1.42 -24.94
CA LYS A 170 9.23 2.13 -26.24
C LYS A 170 9.25 1.20 -27.46
N ASP A 171 9.73 -0.03 -27.30
CA ASP A 171 9.94 -0.98 -28.39
C ASP A 171 8.83 -2.05 -28.51
N THR A 172 7.81 -2.03 -27.65
CA THR A 172 6.76 -3.08 -27.56
C THR A 172 5.35 -2.50 -27.59
N CYS A 173 5.12 -1.43 -28.35
CA CYS A 173 3.85 -0.71 -28.35
C CYS A 173 3.01 -1.05 -29.60
N GLY A 174 1.92 -1.82 -29.43
CA GLY A 174 0.92 -2.12 -30.47
C GLY A 174 -0.49 -1.66 -30.05
N GLU A 175 -1.41 -1.49 -31.01
CA GLU A 175 -2.79 -1.04 -30.75
C GLU A 175 -3.56 -1.97 -29.78
N ASP A 176 -3.29 -3.28 -29.86
CA ASP A 176 -3.87 -4.31 -28.98
C ASP A 176 -3.48 -4.13 -27.50
N LEU A 177 -2.28 -3.61 -27.19
CA LEU A 177 -1.89 -3.35 -25.81
C LEU A 177 -2.59 -2.10 -25.26
N SER A 178 -2.81 -1.09 -26.11
CA SER A 178 -3.53 0.13 -25.68
C SER A 178 -4.94 -0.20 -25.20
N SER A 179 -5.67 -1.06 -25.93
CA SER A 179 -7.02 -1.46 -25.54
C SER A 179 -7.01 -2.23 -24.23
N ARG A 180 -6.05 -3.14 -24.00
CA ARG A 180 -5.93 -3.89 -22.74
C ARG A 180 -5.73 -2.99 -21.52
N PHE A 181 -4.87 -1.97 -21.61
CA PHE A 181 -4.70 -1.00 -20.51
C PHE A 181 -5.95 -0.14 -20.28
N LEU A 182 -6.58 0.36 -21.35
CA LEU A 182 -7.79 1.19 -21.27
C LEU A 182 -9.04 0.40 -20.87
N ASN A 183 -9.04 -0.92 -21.05
CA ASN A 183 -10.11 -1.81 -20.62
C ASN A 183 -9.77 -2.60 -19.35
N MET A 184 -8.63 -2.33 -18.71
CA MET A 184 -8.23 -2.99 -17.46
C MET A 184 -9.37 -2.89 -16.44
N PRO A 185 -9.87 -4.01 -15.88
CA PRO A 185 -11.03 -4.02 -15.01
C PRO A 185 -10.92 -3.02 -13.85
N PHE A 186 -11.94 -2.19 -13.68
CA PHE A 186 -12.04 -1.22 -12.59
C PHE A 186 -13.21 -1.60 -11.69
N PHE A 187 -12.93 -1.89 -10.43
CA PHE A 187 -13.89 -2.36 -9.45
C PHE A 187 -14.08 -1.33 -8.34
N PRO A 188 -15.21 -0.60 -8.30
CA PRO A 188 -15.63 0.12 -7.10
C PRO A 188 -16.07 -0.92 -6.06
N ILE A 189 -15.26 -1.10 -5.01
CA ILE A 189 -15.47 -2.12 -4.00
C ILE A 189 -16.54 -1.64 -3.01
N ALA A 190 -17.55 -2.47 -2.74
CA ALA A 190 -18.55 -2.21 -1.72
C ALA A 190 -17.98 -2.47 -0.32
N VAL A 191 -17.03 -1.62 0.08
CA VAL A 191 -16.38 -1.65 1.40
C VAL A 191 -17.30 -1.10 2.49
N PRO A 192 -17.07 -1.44 3.78
CA PRO A 192 -17.78 -0.83 4.90
C PRO A 192 -17.74 0.71 4.82
N GLN A 193 -18.91 1.34 4.88
CA GLN A 193 -19.08 2.78 4.70
C GLN A 193 -19.01 3.53 6.04
N GLN A 194 -18.51 4.76 6.00
CA GLN A 194 -18.54 5.64 7.17
C GLN A 194 -19.95 6.21 7.39
N LYS A 195 -20.29 6.52 8.65
CA LYS A 195 -21.57 7.15 9.03
C LYS A 195 -21.46 8.66 9.28
N ASN A 196 -20.25 9.20 9.30
CA ASN A 196 -19.98 10.63 9.53
C ASN A 196 -19.33 11.29 8.32
N SER A 197 -18.99 12.58 8.40
CA SER A 197 -18.47 13.36 7.27
C SER A 197 -16.95 13.53 7.26
N TYR A 198 -16.21 13.01 8.24
CA TYR A 198 -14.82 13.41 8.52
C TYR A 198 -13.83 12.24 8.61
N ASP A 199 -14.30 10.99 8.55
CA ASP A 199 -13.46 9.80 8.71
C ASP A 199 -12.97 9.14 7.41
N CYS A 200 -13.17 9.75 6.24
CA CYS A 200 -12.79 9.11 4.97
C CYS A 200 -11.30 8.79 4.89
N GLY A 201 -10.44 9.67 5.43
CA GLY A 201 -9.01 9.40 5.54
C GLY A 201 -8.69 8.25 6.50
N ILE A 202 -9.47 8.08 7.58
CA ILE A 202 -9.30 7.00 8.54
C ILE A 202 -9.71 5.65 7.94
N PHE A 203 -10.82 5.63 7.19
CA PHE A 203 -11.24 4.45 6.43
C PHE A 203 -10.22 4.08 5.35
N LEU A 204 -9.68 5.05 4.60
CA LEU A 204 -8.58 4.82 3.65
C LEU A 204 -7.42 4.07 4.30
N LEU A 205 -6.94 4.56 5.45
CA LEU A 205 -5.83 3.94 6.17
C LEU A 205 -6.18 2.54 6.69
N HIS A 206 -7.43 2.33 7.08
CA HIS A 206 -7.89 1.01 7.52
C HIS A 206 -7.99 0.00 6.38
N TYR A 207 -8.54 0.39 5.23
CA TYR A 207 -8.57 -0.44 4.02
C TYR A 207 -7.17 -0.86 3.62
N LEU A 208 -6.21 0.06 3.64
CA LEU A 208 -4.82 -0.23 3.32
C LEU A 208 -4.21 -1.24 4.30
N GLU A 209 -4.38 -1.02 5.60
CA GLU A 209 -3.84 -1.90 6.63
C GLU A 209 -4.37 -3.33 6.52
N LEU A 210 -5.68 -3.49 6.33
CA LEU A 210 -6.30 -4.80 6.17
C LEU A 210 -5.89 -5.47 4.85
N PHE A 211 -5.81 -4.71 3.76
CA PHE A 211 -5.36 -5.25 2.48
C PHE A 211 -3.92 -5.77 2.56
N LEU A 212 -3.02 -5.02 3.22
CA LEU A 212 -1.63 -5.43 3.41
C LEU A 212 -1.49 -6.65 4.33
N ALA A 213 -2.40 -6.87 5.27
CA ALA A 213 -2.37 -8.02 6.16
C ALA A 213 -2.51 -9.35 5.42
N GLU A 214 -3.12 -9.34 4.23
CA GLU A 214 -3.39 -10.55 3.46
C GLU A 214 -2.70 -10.58 2.10
N ALA A 215 -2.62 -9.42 1.42
CA ALA A 215 -1.97 -9.13 0.14
C ALA A 215 -1.51 -10.39 -0.65
N PRO A 216 -2.47 -11.18 -1.16
CA PRO A 216 -2.17 -12.52 -1.65
C PRO A 216 -1.24 -12.47 -2.85
N PHE A 217 -0.48 -13.53 -3.11
CA PHE A 217 0.30 -13.61 -4.35
C PHE A 217 -0.60 -13.74 -5.58
N ASN A 218 -1.74 -14.41 -5.41
CA ASN A 218 -2.75 -14.67 -6.42
C ASN A 218 -4.03 -13.93 -6.03
N PHE A 219 -4.24 -12.74 -6.58
CA PHE A 219 -5.42 -11.93 -6.28
C PHE A 219 -6.42 -11.94 -7.42
N ASN A 220 -7.67 -12.28 -7.07
CA ASN A 220 -8.83 -12.11 -7.92
C ASN A 220 -9.94 -11.39 -7.13
N PRO A 221 -10.34 -10.17 -7.55
CA PRO A 221 -11.32 -9.35 -6.83
C PRO A 221 -12.74 -9.95 -6.85
N LEU A 222 -13.05 -10.92 -7.72
CA LEU A 222 -14.36 -11.57 -7.75
C LEU A 222 -14.60 -12.45 -6.51
N LYS A 223 -13.55 -12.77 -5.75
CA LYS A 223 -13.60 -13.59 -4.53
C LYS A 223 -13.62 -12.74 -3.24
N LEU A 224 -13.86 -11.43 -3.32
CA LEU A 224 -13.86 -10.55 -2.15
C LEU A 224 -15.13 -10.74 -1.31
N ASN A 225 -14.95 -10.92 0.01
CA ASN A 225 -16.04 -10.86 0.97
C ASN A 225 -16.40 -9.39 1.27
N LEU A 226 -17.69 -9.05 1.21
CA LEU A 226 -18.20 -7.69 1.39
C LEU A 226 -18.39 -7.31 2.86
N ASP A 227 -18.42 -8.28 3.78
CA ASP A 227 -18.45 -8.05 5.24
C ASP A 227 -17.02 -7.98 5.80
N TRP A 228 -16.21 -7.06 5.26
CA TRP A 228 -14.77 -7.02 5.53
C TRP A 228 -14.43 -6.69 6.99
N PHE A 229 -15.10 -5.70 7.58
CA PHE A 229 -14.93 -5.33 8.98
C PHE A 229 -16.10 -4.47 9.47
N PRO A 230 -16.41 -4.46 10.79
CA PRO A 230 -17.38 -3.55 11.37
C PRO A 230 -16.83 -2.11 11.37
N PRO A 231 -17.58 -1.09 10.89
CA PRO A 231 -17.12 0.31 10.82
C PRO A 231 -16.55 0.88 12.13
N GLU A 232 -16.98 0.36 13.28
CA GLU A 232 -16.50 0.69 14.61
C GLU A 232 -14.97 0.53 14.75
N GLU A 233 -14.37 -0.44 14.06
CA GLU A 233 -12.92 -0.65 14.06
C GLU A 233 -12.16 0.49 13.38
N ALA A 234 -12.70 1.01 12.27
CA ALA A 234 -12.13 2.18 11.60
C ALA A 234 -12.13 3.39 12.54
N TYR A 235 -13.24 3.64 13.26
CA TYR A 235 -13.36 4.81 14.14
C TYR A 235 -12.31 4.83 15.27
N HIS A 236 -11.98 3.66 15.84
CA HIS A 236 -10.95 3.56 16.88
C HIS A 236 -9.54 3.90 16.37
N LYS A 237 -9.31 3.83 15.06
CA LYS A 237 -8.00 4.04 14.46
C LYS A 237 -7.45 5.45 14.65
N ARG A 238 -8.31 6.45 14.86
CA ARG A 238 -7.88 7.80 15.29
C ARG A 238 -7.03 7.74 16.55
N THR A 239 -7.54 7.06 17.57
CA THR A 239 -6.85 6.89 18.86
C THR A 239 -5.57 6.09 18.67
N LEU A 240 -5.63 4.99 17.91
CA LEU A 240 -4.47 4.13 17.65
C LEU A 240 -3.32 4.89 16.96
N ILE A 241 -3.61 5.65 15.90
CA ILE A 241 -2.58 6.43 15.19
C ILE A 241 -1.98 7.47 16.13
N ARG A 242 -2.80 8.14 16.94
CA ARG A 242 -2.34 9.15 17.88
C ARG A 242 -1.43 8.55 18.95
N GLU A 243 -1.82 7.43 19.54
CA GLU A 243 -1.02 6.70 20.53
C GLU A 243 0.29 6.21 19.93
N LEU A 244 0.25 5.65 18.72
CA LEU A 244 1.43 5.25 17.97
C LEU A 244 2.43 6.40 17.79
N ILE A 245 1.97 7.59 17.36
CA ILE A 245 2.86 8.75 17.20
C ILE A 245 3.53 9.08 18.54
N PHE A 246 2.79 9.08 19.65
CA PHE A 246 3.37 9.34 20.97
C PHE A 246 4.38 8.29 21.42
N GLU A 247 4.11 7.01 21.14
CA GLU A 247 5.06 5.93 21.43
C GLU A 247 6.35 6.09 20.63
N LEU A 248 6.25 6.38 19.33
CA LEU A 248 7.42 6.60 18.47
C LEU A 248 8.24 7.81 18.92
N VAL A 249 7.59 8.92 19.29
CA VAL A 249 8.25 10.11 19.85
C VAL A 249 8.97 9.79 21.16
N LYS A 250 8.34 9.04 22.06
CA LYS A 250 8.94 8.64 23.34
C LYS A 250 10.17 7.76 23.13
N ASN A 251 10.07 6.77 22.24
CA ASN A 251 11.17 5.87 21.92
C ASN A 251 12.34 6.64 21.30
N HIS A 252 12.05 7.57 20.39
CA HIS A 252 13.06 8.43 19.78
C HIS A 252 13.81 9.30 20.82
N ALA A 253 13.10 9.96 21.73
CA ALA A 253 13.70 10.75 22.80
C ALA A 253 14.58 9.89 23.74
N SER A 254 14.17 8.65 24.00
CA SER A 254 14.92 7.71 24.83
C SER A 254 16.23 7.28 24.14
N HIS A 255 16.19 7.03 22.83
CA HIS A 255 17.38 6.70 22.05
C HIS A 255 18.35 7.88 21.93
N GLU A 256 17.86 9.11 21.71
CA GLU A 256 18.74 10.30 21.67
C GLU A 256 19.40 10.59 23.02
N ALA A 257 18.67 10.42 24.12
CA ALA A 257 19.22 10.55 25.47
C ALA A 257 20.29 9.47 25.75
N ALA A 258 20.03 8.21 25.38
CA ALA A 258 20.99 7.12 25.51
C ALA A 258 22.24 7.33 24.64
N SER A 259 22.08 7.75 23.38
CA SER A 259 23.20 8.05 22.49
C SER A 259 24.05 9.21 23.00
N THR A 260 23.44 10.23 23.60
CA THR A 260 24.15 11.39 24.18
C THR A 260 24.92 10.99 25.44
N MET A 261 24.35 10.11 26.29
CA MET A 261 25.05 9.56 27.46
C MET A 261 26.27 8.73 27.06
N VAL A 262 26.14 7.84 26.06
CA VAL A 262 27.27 7.03 25.56
C VAL A 262 28.36 7.91 24.94
N PHE A 263 27.98 8.97 24.22
CA PHE A 263 28.94 9.94 23.67
C PHE A 263 29.68 10.70 24.77
N ASN A 264 28.97 11.11 25.84
CA ASN A 264 29.58 11.81 26.97
C ASN A 264 30.50 10.89 27.79
N GLU A 265 30.16 9.61 27.97
CA GLU A 265 31.05 8.63 28.64
C GLU A 265 32.34 8.40 27.84
N HIS A 266 32.29 8.40 26.51
CA HIS A 266 33.50 8.32 25.67
C HIS A 266 34.37 9.58 25.79
N PHE A 267 33.76 10.77 25.88
CA PHE A 267 34.50 12.02 26.09
C PHE A 267 35.08 12.14 27.51
N GLU A 268 34.42 11.59 28.53
CA GLU A 268 34.94 11.59 29.90
C GLU A 268 36.06 10.57 30.11
N GLN A 269 36.10 9.46 29.36
CA GLN A 269 37.21 8.51 29.40
C GLN A 269 38.48 8.98 28.67
N GLU A 270 38.37 9.87 27.68
CA GLU A 270 39.53 10.49 27.02
C GLU A 270 40.16 11.63 27.86
N ALA A 271 39.46 12.15 28.88
CA ALA A 271 39.94 13.27 29.70
C ALA A 271 40.87 12.87 30.88
N THR A 272 41.14 11.58 31.09
CA THR A 272 42.02 11.09 32.17
C THR A 272 43.10 10.15 31.67
N THR A 273 44.08 10.66 30.92
CA THR A 273 45.40 10.02 30.82
C THR A 273 46.52 11.05 30.95
N PRO A 274 47.49 10.88 31.86
CA PRO A 274 48.59 11.81 32.02
C PRO A 274 49.63 11.63 30.90
N TYR A 275 50.05 12.77 30.37
CA TYR A 275 51.16 12.97 29.43
C TYR A 275 52.38 12.09 29.75
N CYS A 276 52.81 11.26 28.81
CA CYS A 276 54.17 10.72 28.78
C CYS A 276 54.71 10.85 27.36
N HIS A 277 55.78 11.63 27.22
CA HIS A 277 56.54 11.79 25.98
C HIS A 277 57.24 10.49 25.61
N GLN A 278 57.08 10.03 24.37
CA GLN A 278 58.17 9.39 23.62
C GLN A 278 57.93 9.46 22.12
N GLU A 279 58.96 9.91 21.41
CA GLU A 279 59.00 10.07 19.96
C GLU A 279 59.32 8.75 19.21
N ILE A 280 59.01 8.79 17.91
CA ILE A 280 59.72 8.19 16.76
C ILE A 280 59.06 6.98 16.04
N LYS A 281 58.72 7.28 14.76
CA LYS A 281 58.90 6.55 13.48
C LYS A 281 57.67 6.09 12.70
N ILE A 282 57.71 6.46 11.42
CA ILE A 282 56.70 6.30 10.37
C ILE A 282 57.00 5.05 9.50
N SER A 283 55.92 4.34 9.13
CA SER A 283 55.65 3.51 7.93
C SER A 283 56.18 2.07 7.82
N PRO A 284 55.60 1.21 6.95
CA PRO A 284 54.15 0.97 6.72
C PRO A 284 53.78 -0.54 6.57
N GLN A 285 52.47 -0.79 6.47
CA GLN A 285 51.78 -2.00 5.99
C GLN A 285 51.59 -3.18 6.96
N THR A 286 50.33 -3.49 7.24
CA THR A 286 49.76 -4.83 7.02
C THR A 286 48.23 -4.74 7.01
N SER A 287 47.65 -5.51 6.10
CA SER A 287 46.24 -5.71 5.82
C SER A 287 45.40 -6.06 7.06
N CYS A 288 44.22 -5.44 7.20
CA CYS A 288 43.18 -5.93 8.08
C CYS A 288 41.89 -6.14 7.29
N SER A 289 41.51 -7.41 7.18
CA SER A 289 40.17 -7.87 6.84
C SER A 289 39.32 -7.92 8.11
N SER A 290 38.26 -7.12 8.17
CA SER A 290 37.08 -7.35 9.01
C SER A 290 36.09 -6.22 8.75
N HIS A 291 35.09 -6.48 7.89
CA HIS A 291 33.83 -5.74 7.96
C HIS A 291 32.88 -6.57 8.82
N ASP A 292 32.98 -6.38 10.13
CA ASP A 292 31.87 -6.67 11.03
C ASP A 292 30.82 -5.58 10.77
N SER A 293 29.83 -5.95 9.96
CA SER A 293 28.60 -5.19 9.83
C SER A 293 27.79 -5.53 11.07
N ASN A 294 27.83 -4.66 12.09
CA ASN A 294 26.84 -4.68 13.15
C ASN A 294 25.51 -4.25 12.53
N ASP A 295 24.80 -5.22 11.94
CA ASP A 295 23.36 -5.17 11.76
C ASP A 295 22.74 -5.06 13.15
N LEU A 296 22.50 -3.83 13.59
CA LEU A 296 21.63 -3.56 14.73
C LEU A 296 20.22 -3.96 14.30
N GLU A 297 19.90 -5.23 14.50
CA GLU A 297 18.54 -5.74 14.52
C GLU A 297 17.72 -4.81 15.41
N MET A 298 16.82 -4.04 14.78
CA MET A 298 15.75 -3.40 15.50
C MET A 298 15.02 -4.50 16.29
N PRO A 299 14.77 -4.30 17.59
CA PRO A 299 14.10 -5.31 18.39
C PRO A 299 12.79 -5.68 17.69
N ASN A 300 12.58 -6.99 17.53
CA ASN A 300 11.33 -7.61 17.13
C ASN A 300 10.22 -7.12 18.07
N ILE A 301 9.65 -5.96 17.77
CA ILE A 301 8.30 -5.60 18.18
C ILE A 301 7.42 -6.44 17.27
N MET A 302 7.35 -7.73 17.62
CA MET A 302 6.23 -8.62 17.33
C MET A 302 4.98 -7.75 17.31
N PHE A 303 4.22 -7.81 16.21
CA PHE A 303 2.88 -7.23 16.07
C PHE A 303 2.37 -6.89 17.46
N LEU A 304 2.42 -5.60 17.86
CA LEU A 304 1.71 -5.18 19.07
C LEU A 304 0.36 -5.86 18.92
N ASP A 305 0.08 -6.72 19.90
CA ASP A 305 -0.87 -7.81 19.86
C ASP A 305 -2.29 -7.23 19.70
N ASN A 306 -2.55 -6.71 18.50
CA ASN A 306 -3.82 -6.17 18.05
C ASN A 306 -4.83 -7.30 17.96
N LYS A 307 -4.38 -8.57 18.05
CA LYS A 307 -5.28 -9.70 18.26
C LYS A 307 -6.14 -9.53 19.49
N ASN A 308 -5.79 -8.74 20.52
CA ASN A 308 -6.69 -8.55 21.67
C ASN A 308 -7.89 -7.64 21.37
N TRP A 309 -7.85 -6.80 20.32
CA TRP A 309 -8.99 -5.98 19.89
C TRP A 309 -9.74 -6.57 18.68
N TYR A 310 -9.06 -7.34 17.82
CA TYR A 310 -9.66 -7.98 16.65
C TYR A 310 -10.01 -9.47 16.87
N GLN A 311 -10.24 -9.92 18.12
CA GLN A 311 -10.73 -11.29 18.35
C GLN A 311 -12.14 -11.45 17.78
N GLY A 312 -12.25 -11.97 16.56
CA GLY A 312 -13.51 -12.34 15.92
C GLY A 312 -13.84 -11.61 14.61
N THR A 313 -12.94 -10.81 14.04
CA THR A 313 -13.16 -10.23 12.72
C THR A 313 -13.11 -11.30 11.63
N PRO A 314 -14.07 -11.32 10.70
CA PRO A 314 -13.90 -12.03 9.44
C PRO A 314 -12.66 -11.44 8.75
N SER A 315 -11.62 -12.23 8.56
CA SER A 315 -10.61 -11.92 7.55
C SER A 315 -11.29 -11.81 6.19
N LEU A 316 -10.71 -11.10 5.23
CA LEU A 316 -11.07 -11.29 3.83
C LEU A 316 -10.74 -12.75 3.53
N GLN A 317 -11.77 -13.60 3.56
CA GLN A 317 -11.60 -15.01 3.28
C GLN A 317 -11.46 -15.14 1.77
N PHE A 318 -10.21 -15.15 1.30
CA PHE A 318 -9.89 -15.59 -0.04
C PHE A 318 -10.21 -17.08 -0.12
N TYR A 319 -11.20 -17.45 -0.95
CA TYR A 319 -11.40 -18.85 -1.32
C TYR A 319 -10.17 -19.33 -2.12
N GLN A 320 -9.22 -19.96 -1.42
CA GLN A 320 -8.18 -20.77 -2.03
C GLN A 320 -8.78 -22.13 -2.36
N ASP A 321 -9.03 -22.39 -3.64
CA ASP A 321 -9.33 -23.74 -4.11
C ASP A 321 -8.04 -24.56 -4.04
N SER A 322 -7.75 -25.12 -2.86
CA SER A 322 -6.74 -26.16 -2.71
C SER A 322 -7.31 -27.49 -3.17
N ASN A 323 -7.30 -27.73 -4.48
CA ASN A 323 -7.36 -29.08 -5.06
C ASN A 323 -6.33 -29.16 -6.19
N VAL A 324 -5.09 -29.45 -5.80
CA VAL A 324 -4.11 -30.08 -6.68
C VAL A 324 -4.61 -31.51 -6.88
N VAL A 325 -5.14 -31.81 -8.06
CA VAL A 325 -5.37 -33.19 -8.48
C VAL A 325 -4.06 -33.68 -9.07
N ASP A 326 -3.42 -34.61 -8.35
CA ASP A 326 -2.31 -35.42 -8.86
C ASP A 326 -2.81 -36.26 -10.04
N ASP A 327 -2.16 -36.09 -11.18
CA ASP A 327 -2.23 -37.02 -12.30
C ASP A 327 -1.55 -38.35 -11.90
N LYS A 328 -2.32 -39.44 -11.84
CA LYS A 328 -1.95 -40.75 -12.43
C LYS A 328 -3.03 -41.84 -12.31
N ALA A 329 -3.24 -42.51 -13.44
CA ALA A 329 -3.77 -43.86 -13.70
C ALA A 329 -5.27 -44.05 -14.04
N ILE A 330 -5.58 -44.09 -15.35
CA ILE A 330 -6.06 -45.25 -16.16
C ILE A 330 -6.68 -46.40 -15.32
N ASP A 331 -7.91 -46.92 -15.51
CA ASP A 331 -8.56 -47.43 -16.74
C ASP A 331 -10.07 -47.64 -16.56
N ASP A 332 -10.79 -47.69 -17.69
CA ASP A 332 -12.07 -48.37 -18.00
C ASP A 332 -13.22 -48.48 -16.96
N ASP A 333 -14.34 -47.82 -17.25
CA ASP A 333 -15.59 -48.53 -17.59
C ASP A 333 -16.67 -47.60 -18.15
N VAL A 334 -17.16 -47.96 -19.34
CA VAL A 334 -18.31 -47.38 -20.02
C VAL A 334 -19.58 -48.02 -19.46
N GLN A 335 -20.53 -47.26 -18.90
CA GLN A 335 -21.96 -47.51 -19.08
C GLN A 335 -22.84 -46.25 -19.01
N ILE A 336 -23.59 -46.10 -20.10
CA ILE A 336 -24.74 -45.24 -20.40
C ILE A 336 -25.85 -45.40 -19.36
N ILE A 337 -26.48 -44.32 -18.87
CA ILE A 337 -27.95 -44.18 -18.75
C ILE A 337 -28.36 -42.71 -18.92
N ASP A 338 -29.22 -42.51 -19.93
CA ASP A 338 -30.01 -41.32 -20.26
C ASP A 338 -31.08 -40.96 -19.21
N ASN A 339 -31.56 -39.72 -19.35
CA ASN A 339 -32.84 -39.16 -18.91
C ASN A 339 -32.92 -38.58 -17.49
N LEU A 340 -33.09 -37.25 -17.45
CA LEU A 340 -34.30 -36.62 -16.91
C LEU A 340 -34.36 -35.15 -17.37
N LYS A 341 -35.01 -34.91 -18.51
CA LYS A 341 -35.72 -33.66 -18.79
C LYS A 341 -36.98 -33.65 -17.92
N VAL A 342 -37.16 -32.63 -17.08
CA VAL A 342 -38.49 -32.21 -16.60
C VAL A 342 -38.58 -30.69 -16.64
N GLU A 343 -39.76 -30.25 -17.06
CA GLU A 343 -40.13 -29.00 -17.69
C GLU A 343 -40.25 -27.79 -16.75
N ARG A 344 -40.06 -26.60 -17.34
CA ARG A 344 -40.53 -25.31 -16.79
C ARG A 344 -42.03 -25.15 -17.07
N PRO A 345 -42.85 -24.67 -16.12
CA PRO A 345 -44.15 -24.12 -16.45
C PRO A 345 -44.06 -22.60 -16.69
N ALA A 346 -44.58 -22.15 -17.82
CA ALA A 346 -44.76 -20.75 -18.17
C ALA A 346 -46.22 -20.30 -17.92
N LYS A 347 -46.32 -19.02 -17.50
CA LYS A 347 -47.43 -18.06 -17.63
C LYS A 347 -48.69 -18.21 -16.76
N LYS A 348 -49.01 -17.09 -16.10
CA LYS A 348 -50.26 -16.35 -16.32
C LYS A 348 -50.14 -14.88 -15.91
N MET A 349 -50.08 -13.99 -16.90
CA MET A 349 -50.56 -12.61 -16.78
C MET A 349 -52.09 -12.67 -16.71
N ARG A 350 -52.68 -11.87 -15.82
CA ARG A 350 -54.11 -11.52 -15.84
C ARG A 350 -54.21 -9.99 -15.88
N LEU A 351 -54.84 -9.56 -16.98
CA LEU A 351 -55.62 -8.35 -17.27
C LEU A 351 -55.18 -7.02 -16.66
#